data_AF-A0A1E5T129-F1
#
_entry.id   AF-A0A1E5T129-F1
#
_cell.length_a   1.000
_cell.length_b   1.000
_cell.length_c   1.000
_cell.angle_alpha   90.00
_cell.angle_beta   90.00
_cell.angle_gamma   90.00
#
_symmetry.space_group_name_H-M   'P 1'
#
loop_
_entity.id
_entity.type
_entity.pdbx_description
1 polymer ?
#
loop_
_entity_poly.entity_id
_entity_poly.type
_entity_poly.pdbx_seq_one_letter_code
_entity_poly.pdbx_strand_id
1 'polypeptide(L)'
;MRVIAILFSLFIVVNLSHAQNTTFASITDLESDFTPGNVAARMVEGLGFRYYWASEGLGAEDLKFGPVEEGRNSRATVDHIYNLSRFLLSALEKKVFEAGNPREMSFANVRNETLNNLEKAVKILKSSKQADFADYNIKFNDGREMPFWNAINGPIADAIYHTGQIVLMRRMSGNPINPNISVLTGNVR
;
A
#
# COMPACT_ATOMS: atom_id res chain seq x y z
N MET A 1 -44.39 -1.77 -46.52
CA MET A 1 -43.93 -0.94 -45.38
C MET A 1 -44.25 -1.67 -44.08
N ARG A 2 -43.25 -2.25 -43.41
CA ARG A 2 -43.39 -2.73 -42.03
C ARG A 2 -42.16 -2.26 -41.27
N VAL A 3 -42.35 -1.25 -40.43
CA VAL A 3 -41.33 -0.66 -39.58
C VAL A 3 -41.14 -1.60 -38.40
N ILE A 4 -39.99 -2.29 -38.33
CA ILE A 4 -39.57 -3.05 -37.14
C ILE A 4 -38.85 -2.04 -36.24
N ALA A 5 -39.48 -1.67 -35.13
CA ALA A 5 -38.88 -0.82 -34.12
C ALA A 5 -37.88 -1.66 -33.31
N ILE A 6 -36.58 -1.42 -33.53
CA ILE A 6 -35.50 -1.99 -32.72
C ILE A 6 -35.35 -1.11 -31.47
N LEU A 7 -35.81 -1.60 -30.33
CA LEU A 7 -35.51 -1.02 -29.02
C LEU A 7 -34.04 -1.31 -28.67
N PHE A 8 -33.19 -0.31 -28.82
CA PHE A 8 -31.84 -0.30 -28.26
C PHE A 8 -31.94 -0.01 -26.76
N SER A 9 -31.84 -1.04 -25.93
CA SER A 9 -31.65 -0.87 -24.49
C SER A 9 -30.21 -0.41 -24.23
N LEU A 10 -30.06 0.87 -23.91
CA LEU A 10 -28.79 1.47 -23.52
C LEU A 10 -28.40 0.94 -22.12
N PHE A 11 -27.58 -0.10 -22.05
CA PHE A 11 -26.96 -0.54 -20.82
C PHE A 11 -25.92 0.52 -20.40
N ILE A 12 -26.31 1.42 -19.51
CA ILE A 12 -25.36 2.31 -18.83
C ILE A 12 -24.58 1.45 -17.85
N VAL A 13 -23.35 1.09 -18.23
CA VAL A 13 -22.37 0.52 -17.30
C VAL A 13 -21.94 1.67 -16.38
N VAL A 14 -22.59 1.78 -15.23
CA VAL A 14 -22.11 2.65 -14.16
C VAL A 14 -20.81 2.04 -13.66
N ASN A 15 -19.68 2.60 -14.08
CA ASN A 15 -18.41 2.32 -13.42
C ASN A 15 -18.53 2.89 -12.00
N LEU A 16 -18.91 2.05 -11.04
CA LEU A 16 -18.74 2.33 -9.62
C LEU A 16 -17.24 2.40 -9.37
N SER A 17 -16.67 3.59 -9.58
CA SER A 17 -15.41 3.96 -8.95
C SER A 17 -15.61 3.73 -7.45
N HIS A 18 -15.02 2.67 -6.91
CA HIS A 18 -14.98 2.48 -5.47
C HIS A 18 -14.24 3.70 -4.91
N ALA A 19 -14.99 4.58 -4.25
CA ALA A 19 -14.43 5.72 -3.56
C ALA A 19 -13.38 5.20 -2.57
N GLN A 20 -12.16 5.75 -2.66
CA GLN A 20 -11.05 5.44 -1.77
C GLN A 20 -11.38 5.90 -0.35
N ASN A 21 -11.97 5.03 0.45
CA ASN A 21 -12.08 5.24 1.90
C ASN A 21 -10.88 4.59 2.60
N THR A 22 -9.66 4.92 2.17
CA THR A 22 -8.46 4.54 2.94
C THR A 22 -8.15 5.68 3.90
N THR A 23 -7.98 5.34 5.17
CA THR A 23 -7.75 6.34 6.23
C THR A 23 -6.41 7.07 6.08
N PHE A 24 -5.46 6.54 5.31
CA PHE A 24 -4.07 7.00 5.25
C PHE A 24 -3.83 8.41 4.68
N ALA A 25 -4.85 9.13 4.22
CA ALA A 25 -4.72 10.57 3.96
C ALA A 25 -4.36 11.35 5.24
N SER A 26 -4.75 10.84 6.41
CA SER A 26 -4.39 11.32 7.75
C SER A 26 -4.14 10.16 8.71
N ILE A 27 -3.22 10.32 9.66
CA ILE A 27 -2.97 9.35 10.74
C ILE A 27 -2.96 10.03 12.11
N THR A 28 -3.77 11.08 12.25
CA THR A 28 -3.88 11.89 13.48
C THR A 28 -4.52 11.14 14.65
N ASP A 29 -5.36 10.15 14.35
CA ASP A 29 -6.00 9.34 15.38
C ASP A 29 -4.96 8.49 16.08
N LEU A 30 -4.85 8.61 17.41
CA LEU A 30 -3.86 7.91 18.23
C LEU A 30 -4.56 6.87 19.11
N GLU A 31 -3.92 5.71 19.26
CA GLU A 31 -4.28 4.77 20.33
C GLU A 31 -3.83 5.31 21.68
N SER A 32 -4.60 5.04 22.74
CA SER A 32 -4.29 5.52 24.10
C SER A 32 -3.10 4.79 24.73
N ASP A 33 -2.89 3.52 24.37
CA ASP A 33 -1.92 2.64 25.02
C ASP A 33 -0.74 2.28 24.09
N PHE A 34 0.47 2.29 24.64
CA PHE A 34 1.70 1.99 23.92
C PHE A 34 2.04 0.48 23.93
N THR A 35 1.12 -0.36 23.45
CA THR A 35 1.30 -1.82 23.38
C THR A 35 2.15 -2.23 22.17
N PRO A 36 2.75 -3.44 22.14
CA PRO A 36 3.46 -3.94 20.95
C PRO A 36 2.60 -3.92 19.67
N GLY A 37 1.31 -4.26 19.80
CA GLY A 37 0.30 -4.17 18.74
C GLY A 37 0.16 -2.76 18.20
N ASN A 38 -0.07 -1.79 19.09
CA ASN A 38 -0.27 -0.39 18.72
C ASN A 38 1.01 0.26 18.15
N VAL A 39 2.18 -0.10 18.67
CA VAL A 39 3.46 0.38 18.14
C VAL A 39 3.69 -0.13 16.72
N ALA A 40 3.51 -1.44 16.50
CA ALA A 40 3.63 -2.03 15.16
C ALA A 40 2.57 -1.43 14.21
N ALA A 41 1.33 -1.27 14.67
CA ALA A 41 0.27 -0.61 13.90
C ALA A 41 0.67 0.82 13.50
N ARG A 42 1.22 1.61 14.42
CA ARG A 42 1.70 2.98 14.15
C ARG A 42 2.81 3.03 13.11
N MET A 43 3.70 2.03 13.08
CA MET A 43 4.70 1.92 12.01
C MET A 43 4.04 1.69 10.64
N VAL A 44 3.01 0.84 10.58
CA VAL A 44 2.24 0.57 9.35
C VAL A 44 1.38 1.76 8.96
N GLU A 45 0.78 2.49 9.90
CA GLU A 45 0.08 3.77 9.65
C GLU A 45 1.04 4.80 9.05
N GLY A 46 2.25 4.92 9.60
CA GLY A 46 3.30 5.79 9.06
C GLY A 46 3.73 5.41 7.64
N LEU A 47 3.80 4.10 7.33
CA LEU A 47 4.01 3.60 5.98
C LEU A 47 2.84 3.94 5.06
N GLY A 48 1.60 3.65 5.48
CA GLY A 48 0.39 3.92 4.73
C GLY A 48 0.27 5.39 4.35
N PHE A 49 0.50 6.31 5.30
CA PHE A 49 0.49 7.75 5.06
C PHE A 49 1.53 8.18 4.02
N ARG A 50 2.77 7.69 4.16
CA ARG A 50 3.85 7.99 3.20
C ARG A 50 3.53 7.45 1.82
N TYR A 51 3.05 6.21 1.73
CA TYR A 51 2.71 5.58 0.46
C TYR A 51 1.51 6.25 -0.21
N TYR A 52 0.46 6.58 0.55
CA TYR A 52 -0.73 7.28 0.06
C TYR A 52 -0.30 8.55 -0.67
N TRP A 53 0.48 9.41 -0.01
CA TRP A 53 0.90 10.69 -0.57
C TRP A 53 2.02 10.57 -1.61
N ALA A 54 2.92 9.59 -1.49
CA ALA A 54 3.94 9.34 -2.51
C ALA A 54 3.32 8.94 -3.85
N SER A 55 2.25 8.14 -3.81
CA SER A 55 1.54 7.61 -4.99
C SER A 55 0.37 8.47 -5.48
N GLU A 56 -0.10 9.43 -4.68
CA GLU A 56 -1.21 10.32 -5.05
C GLU A 56 -0.81 11.23 -6.22
N GLY A 57 -1.65 11.25 -7.26
CA GLY A 57 -1.46 12.07 -8.45
C GLY A 57 -0.34 11.62 -9.41
N LEU A 58 0.21 10.41 -9.29
CA LEU A 58 1.20 9.91 -10.27
C LEU A 58 0.53 9.62 -11.62
N GLY A 59 1.01 10.30 -12.66
CA GLY A 59 0.61 10.08 -14.05
C GLY A 59 1.49 9.04 -14.77
N ALA A 60 1.18 8.80 -16.05
CA ALA A 60 1.91 7.82 -16.87
C ALA A 60 3.42 8.14 -16.99
N GLU A 61 3.78 9.42 -17.10
CA GLU A 61 5.18 9.85 -17.22
C GLU A 61 5.93 9.67 -15.90
N ASP A 62 5.30 9.97 -14.76
CA ASP A 62 5.89 9.73 -13.44
C ASP A 62 6.15 8.24 -13.20
N LEU A 63 5.19 7.40 -13.60
CA LEU A 63 5.25 5.95 -13.45
C LEU A 63 6.38 5.32 -14.26
N LYS A 64 6.64 5.83 -15.47
CA LYS A 64 7.73 5.37 -16.34
C LYS A 64 9.10 5.89 -15.92
N PHE A 65 9.15 7.00 -15.19
CA PHE A 65 10.40 7.66 -14.83
C PHE A 65 11.30 6.76 -13.96
N GLY A 66 12.56 6.61 -14.38
CA GLY A 66 13.65 6.02 -13.62
C GLY A 66 14.88 6.95 -13.66
N PRO A 67 15.59 7.15 -12.54
CA PRO A 67 16.68 8.14 -12.47
C PRO A 67 17.96 7.69 -13.18
N VAL A 68 18.11 6.39 -13.43
CA VAL A 68 19.24 5.75 -14.12
C VAL A 68 18.71 4.69 -15.08
N GLU A 69 19.51 4.33 -16.09
CA GLU A 69 19.17 3.30 -17.07
C GLU A 69 18.97 1.92 -16.41
N GLU A 70 19.86 1.54 -15.49
CA GLU A 70 19.80 0.29 -14.74
C GLU A 70 19.25 0.52 -13.32
N GLY A 71 17.92 0.60 -13.21
CA GLY A 71 17.25 0.79 -11.92
C GLY A 71 15.74 0.58 -11.98
N ARG A 72 15.07 0.60 -10.82
CA ARG A 72 13.61 0.60 -10.78
C ARG A 72 13.10 1.98 -11.16
N ASN A 73 12.11 2.02 -12.04
CA ASN A 73 11.26 3.20 -12.23
C ASN A 73 10.19 3.27 -11.12
N SER A 74 9.41 4.36 -11.10
CA SER A 74 8.33 4.55 -10.13
C SER A 74 7.33 3.41 -10.13
N ARG A 75 6.91 2.90 -11.30
CA ARG A 75 5.96 1.79 -11.38
C ARG A 75 6.51 0.50 -10.76
N ALA A 76 7.74 0.13 -11.10
CA ALA A 76 8.40 -1.04 -10.53
C ALA A 76 8.61 -0.91 -9.01
N THR A 77 8.81 0.31 -8.51
CA THR A 77 8.93 0.58 -7.07
C THR A 77 7.58 0.46 -6.36
N VAL A 78 6.50 0.95 -6.96
CA VAL A 78 5.12 0.74 -6.48
C VAL A 78 4.76 -0.75 -6.44
N ASP A 79 5.08 -1.49 -7.50
CA ASP A 79 4.84 -2.93 -7.59
C ASP A 79 5.63 -3.72 -6.52
N HIS A 80 6.85 -3.29 -6.20
CA HIS A 80 7.64 -3.86 -5.10
C HIS A 80 6.97 -3.61 -3.74
N ILE A 81 6.55 -2.37 -3.46
CA ILE A 81 5.82 -2.03 -2.22
C ILE A 81 4.51 -2.84 -2.09
N TYR A 82 3.79 -3.05 -3.18
CA TYR A 82 2.60 -3.92 -3.18
C TYR A 82 2.92 -5.33 -2.67
N ASN A 83 3.99 -5.95 -3.18
CA ASN A 83 4.40 -7.27 -2.72
C ASN A 83 4.89 -7.26 -1.26
N LEU A 84 5.56 -6.19 -0.80
CA LEU A 84 5.89 -6.03 0.62
C LEU A 84 4.64 -5.92 1.51
N SER A 85 3.59 -5.22 1.06
CA SER A 85 2.31 -5.14 1.79
C SER A 85 1.64 -6.51 1.92
N ARG A 86 1.66 -7.31 0.85
CA ARG A 86 1.18 -8.69 0.88
C ARG A 86 2.01 -9.56 1.81
N PHE A 87 3.32 -9.34 1.83
CA PHE A 87 4.24 -10.12 2.67
C PHE A 87 4.02 -9.86 4.16
N LEU A 88 3.80 -8.61 4.54
CA LEU A 88 3.36 -8.25 5.89
C LEU A 88 2.02 -8.91 6.23
N LEU A 89 1.03 -8.76 5.34
CA LEU A 89 -0.32 -9.26 5.58
C LEU A 89 -0.36 -10.79 5.70
N SER A 90 0.45 -11.53 4.92
CA SER A 90 0.49 -12.99 5.03
C SER A 90 0.96 -13.46 6.40
N ALA A 91 1.93 -12.77 7.01
CA ALA A 91 2.38 -13.09 8.37
C ALA A 91 1.25 -12.87 9.40
N LEU A 92 0.53 -11.74 9.30
CA LEU A 92 -0.58 -11.41 10.19
C LEU A 92 -1.81 -12.33 10.01
N GLU A 93 -2.04 -12.81 8.78
CA GLU A 93 -3.07 -13.80 8.47
C GLU A 93 -2.60 -15.25 8.73
N LYS A 94 -1.37 -15.44 9.24
CA LYS A 94 -0.75 -16.74 9.55
C LYS A 94 -0.63 -17.67 8.33
N LYS A 95 -0.56 -17.09 7.13
CA LYS A 95 -0.46 -17.75 5.82
C LYS A 95 0.97 -17.76 5.31
N VAL A 96 1.24 -18.72 4.42
CA VAL A 96 2.48 -18.72 3.63
C VAL A 96 2.43 -17.54 2.65
N PHE A 97 3.55 -16.83 2.52
CA PHE A 97 3.63 -15.73 1.57
C PHE A 97 3.62 -16.25 0.13
N GLU A 98 2.72 -15.68 -0.66
CA GLU A 98 2.70 -15.80 -2.10
C GLU A 98 2.83 -14.39 -2.69
N ALA A 99 3.77 -14.21 -3.62
CA ALA A 99 3.89 -12.96 -4.35
C ALA A 99 2.68 -12.78 -5.25
N GLY A 100 2.17 -11.55 -5.33
CA GLY A 100 1.20 -11.18 -6.35
C GLY A 100 1.89 -10.89 -7.69
N ASN A 101 1.08 -10.69 -8.72
CA ASN A 101 1.55 -10.30 -10.04
C ASN A 101 1.11 -8.87 -10.39
N PRO A 102 1.69 -7.83 -9.74
CA PRO A 102 1.26 -6.45 -9.95
C PRO A 102 1.47 -5.95 -11.38
N ARG A 103 2.35 -6.60 -12.16
CA ARG A 103 2.59 -6.27 -13.57
C ARG A 103 1.38 -6.52 -14.47
N GLU A 104 0.49 -7.42 -14.06
CA GLU A 104 -0.78 -7.70 -14.76
C GLU A 104 -1.92 -6.78 -14.29
N MET A 105 -1.65 -5.91 -13.32
CA MET A 105 -2.63 -4.99 -12.73
C MET A 105 -2.41 -3.56 -13.19
N SER A 106 -3.51 -2.81 -13.33
CA SER A 106 -3.44 -1.35 -13.50
C SER A 106 -2.78 -0.70 -12.28
N PHE A 107 -2.18 0.48 -12.47
CA PHE A 107 -1.57 1.23 -11.37
C PHE A 107 -2.59 1.53 -10.27
N ALA A 108 -3.81 1.92 -10.66
CA ALA A 108 -4.90 2.18 -9.71
C ALA A 108 -5.22 0.95 -8.85
N ASN A 109 -5.27 -0.25 -9.45
CA ASN A 109 -5.53 -1.48 -8.71
C ASN A 109 -4.38 -1.82 -7.76
N VAL A 110 -3.12 -1.71 -8.21
CA VAL A 110 -1.96 -1.95 -7.34
C VAL A 110 -1.95 -0.97 -6.16
N ARG A 111 -2.22 0.31 -6.42
CA ARG A 111 -2.31 1.33 -5.38
C ARG A 111 -3.40 1.01 -4.36
N ASN A 112 -4.60 0.72 -4.83
CA ASN A 112 -5.74 0.43 -3.97
C ASN A 112 -5.53 -0.83 -3.14
N GLU A 113 -5.08 -1.92 -3.76
CA GLU A 113 -4.81 -3.16 -3.04
C GLU A 113 -3.68 -3.02 -2.02
N THR A 114 -2.64 -2.23 -2.33
CA THR A 114 -1.57 -1.92 -1.35
C THR A 114 -2.14 -1.22 -0.13
N LEU A 115 -2.93 -0.16 -0.32
CA LEU A 115 -3.55 0.57 0.80
C LEU A 115 -4.50 -0.32 1.60
N ASN A 116 -5.30 -1.15 0.92
CA ASN A 116 -6.21 -2.11 1.57
C ASN A 116 -5.45 -3.15 2.41
N ASN A 117 -4.30 -3.64 1.93
CA ASN A 117 -3.46 -4.57 2.68
C ASN A 117 -2.90 -3.92 3.95
N LEU A 118 -2.42 -2.67 3.84
CA LEU A 118 -1.90 -1.93 4.97
C LEU A 118 -3.00 -1.63 6.00
N GLU A 119 -4.22 -1.29 5.56
CA GLU A 119 -5.35 -1.06 6.47
C GLU A 119 -5.77 -2.32 7.22
N LYS A 120 -5.84 -3.47 6.52
CA LYS A 120 -6.06 -4.78 7.16
C LYS A 120 -4.96 -5.09 8.18
N ALA A 121 -3.70 -4.84 7.83
CA ALA A 121 -2.58 -5.05 8.73
C ALA A 121 -2.68 -4.20 10.00
N VAL A 122 -3.00 -2.91 9.86
CA VAL A 122 -3.26 -2.00 11.00
C VAL A 122 -4.37 -2.53 11.89
N LYS A 123 -5.50 -2.94 11.30
CA LYS A 123 -6.65 -3.47 12.05
C LYS A 123 -6.29 -4.71 12.86
N ILE A 124 -5.53 -5.65 12.27
CA ILE A 124 -5.07 -6.85 12.97
C ILE A 124 -4.17 -6.45 14.14
N LEU A 125 -3.14 -5.64 13.87
CA LEU A 125 -2.14 -5.22 14.86
C LEU A 125 -2.73 -4.47 16.05
N LYS A 126 -3.67 -3.55 15.82
CA LYS A 126 -4.38 -2.84 16.91
C LYS A 126 -5.22 -3.77 17.78
N SER A 127 -5.69 -4.89 17.21
CA SER A 127 -6.45 -5.91 17.94
C SER A 127 -5.55 -6.95 18.62
N SER A 128 -4.24 -6.96 18.35
CA SER A 128 -3.30 -7.96 18.82
C SER A 128 -2.83 -7.70 20.26
N LYS A 129 -2.73 -8.77 21.04
CA LYS A 129 -2.06 -8.82 22.33
C LYS A 129 -0.61 -9.27 22.15
N GLN A 130 0.23 -9.04 23.16
CA GLN A 130 1.64 -9.46 23.14
C GLN A 130 1.82 -10.95 22.81
N ALA A 131 0.95 -11.83 23.33
CA ALA A 131 1.03 -13.27 23.09
C ALA A 131 0.79 -13.66 21.62
N ASP A 132 0.00 -12.86 20.87
CA ASP A 132 -0.36 -13.18 19.48
C ASP A 132 0.85 -13.08 18.53
N PHE A 133 1.87 -12.29 18.91
CA PHE A 133 3.08 -12.10 18.10
C PHE A 133 3.91 -13.37 17.92
N ALA A 134 3.73 -14.38 18.77
CA ALA A 134 4.34 -15.71 18.58
C ALA A 134 3.73 -16.46 17.37
N ASP A 135 2.51 -16.13 16.97
CA ASP A 135 1.82 -16.76 15.85
C ASP A 135 1.98 -16.01 14.52
N TYR A 136 2.50 -14.77 14.54
CA TYR A 136 2.70 -13.93 13.36
C TYR A 136 4.06 -14.16 12.69
N ASN A 137 4.57 -15.39 12.77
CA ASN A 137 5.78 -15.77 12.04
C ASN A 137 5.54 -15.60 10.52
N ILE A 138 6.54 -15.05 9.85
CA ILE A 138 6.62 -15.10 8.40
C ILE A 138 6.86 -16.56 8.00
N LYS A 139 5.98 -17.10 7.15
CA LYS A 139 6.06 -18.46 6.63
C LYS A 139 6.46 -18.46 5.17
N PHE A 140 7.45 -19.28 4.83
CA PHE A 140 7.96 -19.45 3.47
C PHE A 140 7.49 -20.79 2.89
N ASN A 141 7.42 -20.88 1.54
CA ASN A 141 6.99 -22.10 0.83
C ASN A 141 7.87 -23.33 1.10
N ASP A 142 9.12 -23.13 1.50
CA ASP A 142 10.07 -24.19 1.84
C ASP A 142 9.97 -24.65 3.31
N GLY A 143 8.95 -24.19 4.03
CA GLY A 143 8.70 -24.56 5.43
C GLY A 143 9.54 -23.79 6.43
N ARG A 144 10.43 -22.87 6.00
CA ARG A 144 11.12 -21.97 6.93
C ARG A 144 10.13 -20.99 7.54
N GLU A 145 10.45 -20.57 8.76
CA GLU A 145 9.74 -19.50 9.46
C GLU A 145 10.72 -18.45 9.97
N MET A 146 10.26 -17.20 10.04
CA MET A 146 10.97 -16.12 10.71
C MET A 146 10.03 -15.39 11.68
N PRO A 147 10.49 -14.97 12.86
CA PRO A 147 9.64 -14.28 13.82
C PRO A 147 9.14 -12.93 13.27
N PHE A 148 8.06 -12.40 13.86
CA PHE A 148 7.47 -11.12 13.45
C PHE A 148 8.47 -9.94 13.44
N TRP A 149 9.54 -10.00 14.23
CA TRP A 149 10.65 -9.03 14.15
C TRP A 149 11.17 -8.83 12.72
N ASN A 150 11.21 -9.90 11.91
CA ASN A 150 11.62 -9.83 10.52
C ASN A 150 10.58 -9.14 9.62
N ALA A 151 9.30 -9.08 10.02
CA ALA A 151 8.29 -8.28 9.33
C ALA A 151 8.55 -6.77 9.51
N ILE A 152 9.06 -6.37 10.68
CA ILE A 152 9.48 -4.99 10.94
C ILE A 152 10.68 -4.62 10.07
N ASN A 153 11.73 -5.46 10.07
CA ASN A 153 12.97 -5.19 9.34
C ASN A 153 12.79 -5.28 7.82
N GLY A 154 11.99 -6.23 7.35
CA GLY A 154 11.74 -6.47 5.95
C GLY A 154 10.58 -5.60 5.45
N PRO A 155 9.37 -6.15 5.30
CA PRO A 155 8.28 -5.49 4.59
C PRO A 155 7.88 -4.11 5.13
N ILE A 156 7.96 -3.83 6.43
CA ILE A 156 7.61 -2.50 6.96
C ILE A 156 8.71 -1.47 6.64
N ALA A 157 9.93 -1.70 7.12
CA ALA A 157 11.02 -0.74 6.95
C ALA A 157 11.44 -0.57 5.49
N ASP A 158 11.50 -1.66 4.71
CA ASP A 158 11.85 -1.61 3.28
C ASP A 158 10.79 -0.85 2.47
N ALA A 159 9.51 -1.02 2.78
CA ALA A 159 8.46 -0.27 2.11
C ALA A 159 8.54 1.23 2.44
N ILE A 160 8.82 1.61 3.69
CA ILE A 160 9.05 3.01 4.08
C ILE A 160 10.24 3.57 3.29
N TYR A 161 11.34 2.84 3.23
CA TYR A 161 12.52 3.22 2.46
C TYR A 161 12.19 3.47 0.99
N HIS A 162 11.41 2.59 0.37
CA HIS A 162 10.99 2.71 -1.03
C HIS A 162 9.98 3.84 -1.29
N THR A 163 9.16 4.27 -0.32
CA THR A 163 8.32 5.47 -0.51
C THR A 163 9.15 6.72 -0.78
N GLY A 164 10.33 6.84 -0.15
CA GLY A 164 11.25 7.95 -0.38
C GLY A 164 11.79 8.00 -1.82
N GLN A 165 11.98 6.83 -2.44
CA GLN A 165 12.41 6.75 -3.84
C GLN A 165 11.33 7.25 -4.79
N ILE A 166 10.06 6.90 -4.54
CA ILE A 166 8.92 7.41 -5.33
C ILE A 166 8.86 8.94 -5.21
N VAL A 167 9.03 9.50 -4.01
CA VAL A 167 9.05 10.95 -3.78
C VAL A 167 10.17 11.64 -4.56
N LEU A 168 11.37 11.04 -4.60
CA LEU A 168 12.47 11.55 -5.40
C LEU A 168 12.15 11.51 -6.90
N MET A 169 11.71 10.35 -7.39
CA MET A 169 11.42 10.15 -8.82
C MET A 169 10.31 11.07 -9.31
N ARG A 170 9.21 11.24 -8.56
CA ARG A 170 8.15 12.18 -8.94
C ARG A 170 8.61 13.64 -8.98
N ARG A 171 9.55 14.03 -8.09
CA ARG A 171 10.16 15.36 -8.14
C ARG A 171 10.98 15.54 -9.41
N MET A 172 11.76 14.53 -9.79
CA MET A 172 12.58 14.55 -10.99
C MET A 172 11.76 14.52 -12.29
N SER A 173 10.57 13.90 -12.27
CA SER A 173 9.62 13.93 -13.39
C SER A 173 8.75 15.20 -13.46
N GLY A 174 8.97 16.18 -12.56
CA GLY A 174 8.24 17.46 -12.58
C GLY A 174 6.90 17.46 -11.84
N ASN A 175 6.59 16.39 -11.09
CA ASN A 175 5.39 16.26 -10.27
C ASN A 175 5.75 16.16 -8.77
N PRO A 176 6.21 17.25 -8.11
CA PRO A 176 6.56 17.20 -6.70
C PRO A 176 5.36 16.86 -5.81
N ILE A 177 5.62 16.20 -4.68
CA ILE A 177 4.63 15.92 -3.64
C ILE A 177 4.08 17.21 -3.02
N ASN A 178 2.84 17.18 -2.50
CA ASN A 178 2.23 18.34 -1.83
C ASN A 178 3.10 18.83 -0.64
N PRO A 179 3.58 20.09 -0.66
CA PRO A 179 4.50 20.61 0.36
C PRO A 179 3.86 20.79 1.75
N ASN A 180 2.52 20.78 1.84
CA ASN A 180 1.80 20.94 3.11
C ASN A 180 1.69 19.64 3.91
N ILE A 181 2.07 18.49 3.33
CA ILE A 181 2.07 17.20 4.03
C ILE A 181 3.13 17.23 5.13
N SER A 182 2.72 16.96 6.36
CA SER A 182 3.63 16.82 7.49
C SER A 182 3.66 15.38 8.00
N VAL A 183 4.75 14.68 7.70
CA VAL A 183 4.99 13.31 8.19
C VAL A 183 5.11 13.23 9.72
N LEU A 184 5.44 14.34 10.37
CA LEU A 184 5.56 14.42 11.83
C LEU A 184 4.18 14.45 12.50
N THR A 185 3.26 15.27 11.98
CA THR A 185 1.91 15.39 12.54
C THR A 185 0.93 14.39 11.94
N GLY A 186 1.31 13.71 10.85
CA GLY A 186 0.46 12.77 10.15
C GLY A 186 -0.74 13.41 9.46
N ASN A 187 -0.64 14.68 9.06
CA ASN A 187 -1.72 15.44 8.43
C ASN A 187 -1.19 16.43 7.38
N VAL A 188 -2.10 17.00 6.59
CA VAL A 188 -1.85 18.15 5.72
C VAL A 188 -2.10 19.44 6.51
N ARG A 189 -1.19 20.40 6.40
CA ARG A 189 -1.26 21.72 7.03
C ARG A 189 -2.13 22.71 6.27
#